data_AF-A0A444JXH4-F1
#
_entry.id   AF-A0A444JXH4-F1
#
_cell.length_a   1.000
_cell.length_b   1.000
_cell.length_c   1.000
_cell.angle_alpha   90.00
_cell.angle_beta   90.00
_cell.angle_gamma   90.00
#
_symmetry.space_group_name_H-M   'P 1'
#
loop_
_entity.id
_entity.type
_entity.pdbx_description
1 polymer ?
#
loop_
_entity_poly.entity_id
_entity_poly.type
_entity_poly.pdbx_seq_one_letter_code
_entity_poly.pdbx_strand_id
1 'polypeptide(L)'
;LDEYQDRAAVGEVGDEDRSLQTLAAYTSGGDRLQMCYTFDLLGPQFSAAHIRGCVEAFEGTVADGWVCWAFSNHDVVRHVSRWTRPGGDPDRVAKFSIALLACLRGSICLYQGEELGLEEAELTFEDLRDPLGIR
;
A
#
# COMPACT_ATOMS: atom_id res chain seq x y z
N LEU A 1 17.37 -1.77 -16.87
CA LEU A 1 16.00 -1.83 -17.41
C LEU A 1 15.94 -1.18 -18.78
N ASP A 2 16.65 -0.07 -18.94
CA ASP A 2 16.66 0.78 -20.15
C ASP A 2 17.03 0.08 -21.46
N GLU A 3 17.71 -1.07 -21.42
CA GLU A 3 17.98 -1.91 -22.60
C GLU A 3 16.72 -2.64 -23.14
N TYR A 4 15.61 -2.63 -22.40
CA TYR A 4 14.36 -3.32 -22.73
C TYR A 4 13.17 -2.34 -22.63
N GLN A 5 12.46 -2.14 -23.75
CA GLN A 5 11.28 -1.27 -23.80
C GLN A 5 10.13 -1.80 -22.92
N ASP A 6 9.30 -0.88 -22.42
CA ASP A 6 8.09 -1.16 -21.64
C ASP A 6 8.33 -2.02 -20.38
N ARG A 7 9.48 -1.82 -19.73
CA ARG A 7 9.79 -2.41 -18.42
C ARG A 7 9.76 -1.35 -17.34
N ALA A 8 9.28 -1.73 -16.17
CA ALA A 8 9.29 -0.91 -14.98
C ALA A 8 9.74 -1.74 -13.77
N ALA A 9 10.39 -1.09 -12.82
CA ALA A 9 10.61 -1.59 -11.47
C ALA A 9 9.73 -0.81 -10.49
N VAL A 10 9.18 -1.55 -9.54
CA VAL A 10 8.51 -1.00 -8.36
C VAL A 10 9.31 -1.40 -7.12
N GLY A 11 9.79 -0.41 -6.37
CA GLY A 11 10.48 -0.63 -5.11
C GLY A 11 9.52 -0.71 -3.93
N GLU A 12 9.80 -1.62 -3.00
CA GLU A 12 9.23 -1.57 -1.65
C GLU A 12 10.10 -0.67 -0.77
N VAL A 13 9.47 0.29 -0.07
CA VAL A 13 10.17 1.17 0.87
C VAL A 13 9.57 1.03 2.26
N GLY A 14 10.30 0.35 3.15
CA GLY A 14 10.05 0.28 4.58
C GLY A 14 11.16 1.01 5.36
N ASP A 15 11.22 2.34 5.28
CA ASP A 15 12.24 3.18 5.95
C ASP A 15 11.60 4.07 7.03
N GLU A 16 10.60 3.51 7.71
CA GLU A 16 9.90 4.14 8.85
C GLU A 16 9.52 5.61 8.54
N ASP A 17 9.94 6.55 9.39
CA ASP A 17 9.68 8.00 9.28
C ASP A 17 10.31 8.67 8.05
N ARG A 18 11.19 7.96 7.32
CA ARG A 18 11.89 8.49 6.13
C ARG A 18 11.36 7.91 4.82
N SER A 19 10.27 7.16 4.85
CA SER A 19 9.77 6.43 3.69
C SER A 19 9.54 7.34 2.46
N LEU A 20 8.99 8.54 2.65
CA LEU A 20 8.78 9.49 1.53
C LEU A 20 10.07 10.10 1.00
N GLN A 21 11.06 10.38 1.86
CA GLN A 21 12.38 10.88 1.45
C GLN A 21 13.13 9.80 0.65
N THR A 22 13.04 8.56 1.08
CA THR A 22 13.64 7.41 0.38
C THR A 22 12.93 7.17 -0.95
N LEU A 23 11.60 7.23 -1.00
CA LEU A 23 10.85 7.19 -2.25
C LEU A 23 11.29 8.31 -3.22
N ALA A 24 11.39 9.56 -2.74
CA ALA A 24 11.84 10.69 -3.55
C ALA A 24 13.25 10.46 -4.11
N ALA A 25 14.18 10.00 -3.27
CA ALA A 25 15.55 9.71 -3.67
C ALA A 25 15.63 8.58 -4.70
N TYR A 26 14.72 7.61 -4.65
CA TYR A 26 14.76 6.42 -5.50
C TYR A 26 14.00 6.59 -6.82
N THR A 27 13.13 7.60 -6.93
CA THR A 27 12.26 7.81 -8.10
C THR A 27 12.50 9.14 -8.83
N SER A 28 13.38 9.99 -8.32
CA SER A 28 13.75 11.27 -8.96
C SER A 28 14.73 11.10 -10.12
N GLY A 29 14.80 12.11 -10.99
CA GLY A 29 15.80 12.22 -12.06
C GLY A 29 15.54 11.37 -13.30
N GLY A 30 14.61 10.41 -13.23
CA GLY A 30 14.24 9.56 -14.36
C GLY A 30 15.29 8.50 -14.73
N ASP A 31 16.34 8.33 -13.92
CA ASP A 31 17.47 7.40 -14.14
C ASP A 31 17.57 6.30 -13.05
N ARG A 32 16.53 6.18 -12.20
CA ARG A 32 16.45 5.21 -11.09
C ARG A 32 15.20 4.34 -11.21
N LEU A 33 14.53 4.04 -10.10
CA LEU A 33 13.29 3.26 -10.11
C LEU A 33 12.16 4.07 -10.75
N GLN A 34 11.30 3.41 -11.50
CA GLN A 34 10.14 4.06 -12.10
C GLN A 34 9.10 4.44 -11.05
N MET A 35 9.01 3.68 -9.95
CA MET A 35 8.10 3.96 -8.84
C MET A 35 8.49 3.18 -7.58
N CYS A 36 7.97 3.61 -6.43
CA CYS A 36 7.98 2.84 -5.20
C CYS A 36 6.61 2.86 -4.52
N TYR A 37 6.34 1.88 -3.66
CA TYR A 37 5.28 1.95 -2.64
C TYR A 37 5.90 2.06 -1.25
N THR A 38 5.14 2.65 -0.33
CA THR A 38 5.50 2.80 1.09
C THR A 38 4.43 2.19 1.99
N PHE A 39 4.73 2.11 3.29
CA PHE A 39 3.82 1.56 4.30
C PHE A 39 2.82 2.58 4.88
N ASP A 40 2.84 3.84 4.42
CA ASP A 40 1.99 4.93 4.93
C ASP A 40 0.48 4.62 4.90
N LEU A 41 0.04 3.80 3.92
CA LEU A 41 -1.36 3.36 3.75
C LEU A 41 -1.59 1.86 4.02
N LEU A 42 -0.57 1.16 4.54
CA LEU A 42 -0.66 -0.24 4.98
C LEU A 42 -0.92 -0.39 6.49
N GLY A 43 -0.95 0.73 7.22
CA GLY A 43 -1.29 0.79 8.64
C GLY A 43 -2.80 0.71 8.97
N PRO A 44 -3.15 0.77 10.28
CA PRO A 44 -4.54 0.66 10.73
C PRO A 44 -5.36 1.95 10.57
N GLN A 45 -4.72 3.09 10.30
CA GLN A 45 -5.42 4.37 10.18
C GLN A 45 -6.22 4.43 8.87
N PHE A 46 -7.54 4.59 8.99
CA PHE A 46 -8.43 4.82 7.85
C PHE A 46 -9.41 5.94 8.14
N SER A 47 -9.06 7.14 7.67
CA SER A 47 -9.89 8.34 7.76
C SER A 47 -9.56 9.29 6.62
N ALA A 48 -10.50 10.17 6.28
CA ALA A 48 -10.26 11.20 5.26
C ALA A 48 -9.04 12.09 5.60
N ALA A 49 -8.82 12.38 6.89
CA ALA A 49 -7.67 13.17 7.34
C ALA A 49 -6.35 12.41 7.14
N HIS A 50 -6.32 11.11 7.44
CA HIS A 50 -5.13 10.27 7.22
C HIS A 50 -4.77 10.18 5.74
N ILE A 51 -5.72 9.80 4.89
CA ILE A 51 -5.50 9.67 3.44
C ILE A 51 -5.03 11.00 2.85
N ARG A 52 -5.69 12.11 3.22
CA ARG A 52 -5.28 13.46 2.78
C ARG A 52 -3.85 13.77 3.22
N GLY A 53 -3.52 13.53 4.48
CA GLY A 53 -2.19 13.78 5.03
C GLY A 53 -1.10 13.01 4.29
N CYS A 54 -1.32 11.73 3.99
CA CYS A 54 -0.36 10.93 3.22
C CYS A 54 -0.17 11.47 1.79
N VAL A 55 -1.26 11.85 1.10
CA VAL A 55 -1.18 12.42 -0.26
C VAL A 55 -0.50 13.78 -0.26
N GLU A 56 -0.87 14.69 0.65
CA GLU A 56 -0.26 16.01 0.79
C GLU A 56 1.24 15.91 1.16
N ALA A 57 1.60 14.97 2.05
CA ALA A 57 2.99 14.73 2.40
C ALA A 57 3.80 14.21 1.20
N PHE A 58 3.23 13.29 0.41
CA PHE A 58 3.84 12.81 -0.82
C PHE A 58 4.04 13.96 -1.82
N GLU A 59 2.99 14.71 -2.13
CA GLU A 59 3.04 15.82 -3.09
C GLU A 59 4.01 16.94 -2.64
N GLY A 60 4.15 17.17 -1.34
CA GLY A 60 5.09 18.13 -0.78
C GLY A 60 6.55 17.67 -0.75
N THR A 61 6.79 16.36 -0.72
CA THR A 61 8.15 15.77 -0.58
C THR A 61 8.73 15.33 -1.92
N VAL A 62 7.90 14.82 -2.83
CA VAL A 62 8.31 14.14 -4.06
C VAL A 62 8.00 15.03 -5.25
N ALA A 63 9.02 15.68 -5.81
CA ALA A 63 8.84 16.66 -6.88
C ALA A 63 8.55 16.03 -8.26
N ASP A 64 9.37 15.06 -8.69
CA ASP A 64 9.34 14.44 -10.02
C ASP A 64 9.20 12.91 -10.00
N GLY A 65 9.06 12.32 -8.81
CA GLY A 65 8.88 10.88 -8.63
C GLY A 65 7.45 10.38 -8.85
N TRP A 66 7.30 9.06 -8.93
CA TRP A 66 6.01 8.37 -9.08
C TRP A 66 5.79 7.37 -7.94
N VAL A 67 4.59 7.41 -7.37
CA VAL A 67 4.18 6.52 -6.27
C VAL A 67 3.32 5.38 -6.80
N CYS A 68 3.46 4.22 -6.18
CA CYS A 68 2.53 3.11 -6.27
C CYS A 68 1.81 2.98 -4.92
N TRP A 69 0.49 3.12 -4.89
CA TRP A 69 -0.29 3.01 -3.66
C TRP A 69 -0.74 1.56 -3.43
N ALA A 70 -0.73 1.11 -2.17
CA ALA A 70 -1.18 -0.21 -1.78
C ALA A 70 -1.99 -0.11 -0.48
N PHE A 71 -3.10 -0.86 -0.41
CA PHE A 71 -3.89 -1.01 0.82
C PHE A 71 -3.74 -2.39 1.45
N SER A 72 -3.40 -3.41 0.66
CA SER A 72 -2.96 -4.69 1.20
C SER A 72 -1.76 -5.21 0.41
N ASN A 73 -1.02 -6.10 1.04
CA ASN A 73 -0.03 -6.96 0.42
C ASN A 73 0.02 -8.27 1.23
N HIS A 74 1.11 -9.01 1.14
CA HIS A 74 1.31 -10.26 1.85
C HIS A 74 1.89 -10.09 3.28
N ASP A 75 2.29 -8.88 3.67
CA ASP A 75 2.97 -8.60 4.94
C ASP A 75 2.04 -7.96 5.99
N VAL A 76 0.82 -7.55 5.59
CA VAL A 76 -0.14 -6.91 6.48
C VAL A 76 -1.50 -7.59 6.44
N VAL A 77 -2.23 -7.51 7.55
CA VAL A 77 -3.65 -7.90 7.66
C VAL A 77 -4.43 -7.24 6.52
N ARG A 78 -5.29 -7.97 5.81
CA ARG A 78 -6.13 -7.46 4.72
C ARG A 78 -6.90 -6.20 5.12
N HIS A 79 -6.89 -5.19 4.25
CA HIS A 79 -7.46 -3.87 4.58
C HIS A 79 -8.95 -3.94 4.99
N VAL A 80 -9.72 -4.89 4.43
CA VAL A 80 -11.14 -5.06 4.73
C VAL A 80 -11.33 -5.32 6.22
N SER A 81 -10.62 -6.31 6.79
CA SER A 81 -10.66 -6.56 8.23
C SER A 81 -9.92 -5.49 9.03
N ARG A 82 -8.80 -4.98 8.52
CA ARG A 82 -7.99 -3.96 9.21
C ARG A 82 -8.74 -2.64 9.45
N TRP A 83 -9.65 -2.27 8.55
CA TRP A 83 -10.36 -0.99 8.59
C TRP A 83 -11.86 -1.08 8.91
N THR A 84 -12.45 -2.27 8.84
CA THR A 84 -13.84 -2.46 9.28
C THR A 84 -13.92 -2.35 10.79
N ARG A 85 -14.66 -1.33 11.26
CA ARG A 85 -14.89 -1.12 12.70
C ARG A 85 -15.83 -2.20 13.26
N PRO A 86 -15.80 -2.48 14.57
CA PRO A 86 -16.77 -3.37 15.20
C PRO A 86 -18.23 -2.98 14.85
N GLY A 87 -19.01 -3.94 14.35
CA GLY A 87 -20.37 -3.71 13.87
C GLY A 87 -20.48 -2.99 12.51
N GLY A 88 -19.35 -2.80 11.82
CA GLY A 88 -19.28 -2.24 10.48
C GLY A 88 -19.69 -3.21 9.38
N ASP A 89 -19.70 -2.72 8.14
CA ASP A 89 -20.06 -3.46 6.93
C ASP A 89 -18.79 -3.66 6.07
N PRO A 90 -18.19 -4.86 6.08
CA PRO A 90 -16.99 -5.20 5.30
C PRO A 90 -17.17 -4.94 3.79
N ASP A 91 -18.34 -5.28 3.26
CA ASP A 91 -18.70 -5.15 1.85
C ASP A 91 -18.65 -3.68 1.41
N ARG A 92 -19.13 -2.78 2.27
CA ARG A 92 -19.07 -1.34 2.04
C ARG A 92 -17.64 -0.81 2.13
N VAL A 93 -16.83 -1.31 3.07
CA VAL A 93 -15.42 -0.92 3.20
C VAL A 93 -14.64 -1.36 1.95
N ALA A 94 -14.79 -2.60 1.51
CA ALA A 94 -14.11 -3.15 0.33
C ALA A 94 -14.43 -2.37 -0.96
N LYS A 95 -15.71 -2.08 -1.22
CA LYS A 95 -16.12 -1.34 -2.42
C LYS A 95 -15.60 0.10 -2.41
N PHE A 96 -15.66 0.75 -1.24
CA PHE A 96 -15.21 2.14 -1.10
C PHE A 96 -13.69 2.27 -1.18
N SER A 97 -12.93 1.39 -0.52
CA SER A 97 -11.47 1.42 -0.51
C SER A 97 -10.89 1.22 -1.91
N ILE A 98 -11.40 0.27 -2.71
CA ILE A 98 -10.92 0.07 -4.09
C ILE A 98 -11.25 1.26 -4.99
N ALA A 99 -12.44 1.84 -4.85
CA ALA A 99 -12.78 3.06 -5.58
C ALA A 99 -11.86 4.23 -5.20
N LEU A 100 -11.54 4.38 -3.91
CA LEU A 100 -10.61 5.38 -3.42
C LEU A 100 -9.19 5.15 -3.98
N LEU A 101 -8.66 3.93 -3.87
CA LEU A 101 -7.33 3.55 -4.33
C LEU A 101 -7.14 3.86 -5.81
N ALA A 102 -8.11 3.49 -6.65
CA ALA A 102 -8.10 3.73 -8.09
C ALA A 102 -8.21 5.22 -8.46
N CYS A 103 -8.68 6.08 -7.55
CA CYS A 103 -8.78 7.53 -7.79
C CYS A 103 -7.55 8.32 -7.34
N LEU A 104 -6.60 7.72 -6.60
CA LEU A 104 -5.39 8.40 -6.17
C LEU A 104 -4.42 8.59 -7.33
N ARG A 105 -3.70 9.72 -7.37
CA ARG A 105 -2.61 9.93 -8.34
C ARG A 105 -1.46 8.97 -8.02
N GLY A 106 -1.21 8.03 -8.93
CA GLY A 106 -0.14 7.05 -8.82
C GLY A 106 -0.51 5.76 -9.54
N SER A 107 0.41 4.80 -9.52
CA SER A 107 0.10 3.41 -9.81
C SER A 107 -0.59 2.78 -8.60
N ILE A 108 -1.18 1.59 -8.79
CA ILE A 108 -1.80 0.83 -7.70
C ILE A 108 -1.23 -0.59 -7.65
N CYS A 109 -0.98 -1.08 -6.44
CA CYS A 109 -0.86 -2.50 -6.15
C CYS A 109 -2.20 -2.99 -5.63
N LEU A 110 -2.76 -4.01 -6.29
CA LEU A 110 -3.95 -4.73 -5.85
C LEU A 110 -3.55 -6.15 -5.47
N TYR A 111 -3.74 -6.51 -4.21
CA TYR A 111 -3.42 -7.83 -3.68
C TYR A 111 -4.55 -8.82 -3.95
N GLN A 112 -4.19 -10.08 -4.20
CA GLN A 112 -5.15 -11.13 -4.53
C GLN A 112 -6.23 -11.28 -3.45
N GLY A 113 -7.50 -11.26 -3.87
CA GLY A 113 -8.66 -11.30 -3.01
C GLY A 113 -9.19 -9.92 -2.59
N GLU A 114 -8.45 -8.82 -2.80
CA GLU A 114 -9.00 -7.48 -2.60
C GLU A 114 -10.14 -7.18 -3.58
N GLU A 115 -10.04 -7.70 -4.81
CA GLU A 115 -11.09 -7.63 -5.84
C GLU A 115 -12.37 -8.39 -5.46
N LEU A 116 -12.26 -9.34 -4.52
CA LEU A 116 -13.36 -10.13 -3.98
C LEU A 116 -13.86 -9.59 -2.63
N GLY A 117 -13.19 -8.57 -2.07
CA GLY A 117 -13.47 -8.05 -0.74
C GLY A 117 -13.15 -9.03 0.39
N LEU A 118 -12.15 -9.91 0.21
CA LEU A 118 -11.81 -10.90 1.23
C LEU A 118 -11.33 -10.25 2.54
N GLU A 119 -11.87 -10.76 3.63
CA GLU A 119 -11.43 -10.50 5.00
C GLU A 119 -10.18 -11.33 5.35
N GLU A 120 -9.50 -10.94 6.43
CA GLU A 120 -8.37 -11.69 6.99
C GLU A 120 -8.83 -13.07 7.45
N ALA A 121 -8.04 -14.09 7.13
CA ALA A 121 -8.32 -15.45 7.60
C ALA A 121 -7.97 -15.59 9.07
N GLU A 122 -8.82 -16.27 9.83
CA GLU A 122 -8.48 -16.73 11.17
C GLU A 122 -7.74 -18.06 11.08
N LEU A 123 -6.51 -18.11 11.61
CA LEU A 123 -5.66 -19.29 11.63
C LEU A 123 -5.49 -19.79 13.06
N THR A 124 -5.48 -21.11 13.25
CA THR A 124 -5.04 -21.67 14.54
C THR A 124 -3.51 -21.66 14.62
N PHE A 125 -2.96 -21.88 15.82
CA PHE A 125 -1.52 -21.92 16.00
C PHE A 125 -0.86 -23.04 15.15
N GLU A 126 -1.53 -24.17 15.00
CA GLU A 126 -1.07 -25.32 14.22
C GLU A 126 -1.02 -25.05 12.71
N ASP A 127 -1.81 -24.09 12.23
CA ASP A 127 -1.85 -23.67 10.83
C ASP A 127 -0.71 -22.71 10.48
N LEU A 128 -0.08 -22.08 11.47
CA LEU A 128 0.94 -21.05 11.25
C LEU A 128 2.15 -21.59 10.47
N ARG A 129 2.54 -20.83 9.44
CA ARG A 129 3.70 -21.12 8.58
C ARG A 129 4.72 -20.01 8.56
N ASP A 130 4.30 -18.77 8.80
CA ASP A 130 5.21 -17.62 8.89
C ASP A 130 6.07 -17.71 10.17
N PRO A 131 7.41 -17.79 10.05
CA PRO A 131 8.30 -17.79 11.21
C PRO A 131 8.15 -16.58 12.13
N LEU A 132 7.66 -15.44 11.65
CA LEU A 132 7.41 -14.27 12.49
C LEU A 132 6.27 -14.53 13.49
N GLY A 133 5.23 -15.25 13.07
CA GLY A 133 4.07 -15.59 13.90
C GLY A 133 4.25 -16.84 14.79
N ILE A 134 5.27 -17.67 14.53
CA ILE A 134 5.52 -18.92 15.28
C ILE A 134 6.38 -18.70 16.54
N ARG A 135 7.03 -17.54 16.68
CA ARG A 135 8.01 -17.26 17.75
C ARG A 135 7.41 -16.96 19.11
#